data_AF-W8WY05-F1
#
_entry.id   AF-W8WY05-F1
#
_cell.length_a   1.000
_cell.length_b   1.000
_cell.length_c   1.000
_cell.angle_alpha   90.00
_cell.angle_beta   90.00
_cell.angle_gamma   90.00
#
_symmetry.space_group_name_H-M   'P 1'
#
loop_
_entity.id
_entity.type
_entity.pdbx_description
1 polymer ?
#
loop_
_entity_poly.entity_id
_entity_poly.type
_entity_poly.pdbx_seq_one_letter_code
_entity_poly.pdbx_strand_id
1 'polypeptide(L)' 'MDELRDGQRYADHHRVHVSKRDGTQVVQEVYLFAELDAEGRFARIEEITLMLEGAESDRDIGHMK' A
#
# COMPACT_ATOMS: atom_id res chain seq x y z
N MET A 1 -3.65 12.40 -1.42
CA MET A 1 -3.37 11.22 -0.59
C MET A 1 -3.93 11.55 0.75
N ASP A 2 -4.86 10.70 1.15
CA ASP A 2 -5.80 10.96 2.22
C ASP A 2 -5.56 9.93 3.31
N GLU A 3 -5.36 10.42 4.54
CA GLU A 3 -5.19 9.59 5.72
C GLU A 3 -6.36 9.86 6.66
N LEU A 4 -6.94 8.80 7.22
CA LEU A 4 -8.03 8.87 8.16
C LEU A 4 -7.73 7.99 9.38
N ARG A 5 -7.95 8.56 10.56
CA ARG A 5 -7.95 7.82 11.82
C ARG A 5 -9.25 8.06 12.58
N ASP A 6 -9.94 6.98 12.91
CA ASP A 6 -11.20 6.96 13.68
C ASP A 6 -11.10 5.91 14.79
N GLY A 7 -10.64 6.33 15.97
CA GLY A 7 -10.37 5.43 17.08
C GLY A 7 -9.28 4.40 16.74
N GLN A 8 -9.66 3.11 16.76
CA GLN A 8 -8.80 1.99 16.34
C GLN A 8 -8.90 1.69 14.84
N ARG A 9 -9.71 2.43 14.06
CA ARG A 9 -9.77 2.28 12.61
C ARG A 9 -8.81 3.26 11.94
N TYR A 10 -8.12 2.78 10.93
CA TYR A 10 -7.20 3.55 10.12
C TYR A 10 -7.47 3.29 8.65
N ALA A 11 -7.37 4.33 7.83
CA ALA A 11 -7.37 4.19 6.38
C ALA A 11 -6.36 5.15 5.77
N ASP A 12 -5.71 4.71 4.71
CA ASP A 12 -4.77 5.54 3.96
C ASP A 12 -4.88 5.22 2.47
N HIS A 13 -4.75 6.26 1.65
CA HIS A 13 -4.65 6.17 0.19
C HIS A 13 -3.36 6.83 -0.25
N HIS A 14 -2.41 6.00 -0.72
CA HIS A 14 -1.10 6.48 -1.13
C HIS A 14 -0.63 5.91 -2.47
N ARG A 15 0.44 6.50 -3.02
CA ARG A 15 1.18 5.95 -4.17
C ARG A 15 2.58 5.59 -3.76
N VAL A 16 3.05 4.50 -4.33
CA VAL A 16 4.39 3.98 -4.16
C VAL A 16 5.12 4.11 -5.49
N HIS A 17 6.29 4.74 -5.45
CA HIS A 17 7.22 4.77 -6.57
C HIS A 17 8.35 3.78 -6.29
N VAL A 18 8.39 2.68 -7.03
CA VAL A 18 9.38 1.63 -6.87
C VAL A 18 10.51 1.85 -7.87
N SER A 19 11.75 1.92 -7.39
CA SER A 19 12.95 1.89 -8.23
C SER A 19 13.57 0.50 -8.20
N LYS A 20 13.61 -0.18 -9.35
CA LYS A 20 14.17 -1.53 -9.46
C LYS A 20 15.68 -1.46 -9.70
N ARG A 21 16.38 -2.55 -9.38
CA ARG A 21 17.86 -2.64 -9.52
C ARG A 21 18.34 -2.51 -10.97
N ASP A 22 17.50 -2.84 -11.94
CA ASP A 22 17.76 -2.70 -13.37
C ASP A 22 17.54 -1.26 -13.89
N GLY A 23 17.15 -0.32 -13.01
CA GLY A 23 16.87 1.07 -13.34
C GLY A 23 15.44 1.33 -13.84
N THR A 24 14.61 0.29 -14.00
CA THR A 24 13.20 0.46 -14.34
C THR A 24 12.37 0.92 -13.13
N GLN A 25 11.20 1.50 -13.40
CA GLN A 25 10.31 2.04 -12.37
C GLN A 25 8.93 1.41 -12.44
N VAL A 26 8.26 1.33 -11.29
CA VAL A 26 6.85 0.94 -11.16
C VAL A 26 6.15 1.99 -10.31
N VAL A 27 4.94 2.38 -10.69
CA VAL A 27 4.07 3.24 -9.88
C VAL A 27 2.85 2.43 -9.47
N GLN A 28 2.58 2.40 -8.17
CA GLN A 28 1.43 1.72 -7.59
C GLN A 28 0.58 2.69 -6.81
N GLU A 29 -0.72 2.40 -6.73
CA GLU A 29 -1.67 3.05 -5.84
C GLU A 29 -2.17 2.01 -4.84
N VAL A 30 -2.18 2.36 -3.56
CA VAL A 30 -2.52 1.46 -2.46
C VAL A 30 -3.68 2.07 -1.70
N TYR A 31 -4.74 1.27 -1.53
CA TYR A 31 -5.87 1.56 -0.66
C TYR A 31 -5.72 0.66 0.56
N LEU A 32 -5.36 1.25 1.70
CA LEU A 32 -5.10 0.54 2.93
C LEU A 32 -6.21 0.81 3.93
N PHE A 33 -6.73 -0.25 4.54
CA PHE A 33 -7.62 -0.22 5.69
C PHE A 33 -7.00 -1.05 6.80
N ALA A 34 -7.01 -0.54 8.02
CA ALA A 34 -6.35 -1.20 9.12
C ALA A 34 -7.07 -1.02 10.46
N GLU A 35 -6.80 -1.96 11.35
CA GLU A 35 -7.14 -1.90 12.76
C GLU A 35 -5.86 -1.66 13.57
N LEU A 36 -5.92 -0.71 14.50
CA LEU A 36 -4.85 -0.40 15.45
C LEU A 36 -5.15 -1.06 16.80
N ASP A 37 -4.11 -1.53 17.49
CA ASP A 37 -4.21 -1.97 18.89
C ASP A 37 -4.27 -0.79 19.87
N ALA A 38 -4.38 -1.08 21.16
CA ALA A 38 -4.46 -0.08 22.22
C ALA A 38 -3.21 0.82 22.30
N GLU A 39 -2.06 0.33 21.83
CA GLU A 39 -0.81 1.06 21.74
C GLU A 39 -0.66 1.85 20.42
N GLY A 40 -1.63 1.74 19.52
CA GLY A 40 -1.66 2.43 18.23
C GLY A 40 -0.83 1.76 17.13
N ARG A 41 -0.46 0.49 17.28
CA ARG A 41 0.24 -0.31 16.26
C ARG A 41 -0.78 -1.02 15.38
N PHE A 42 -0.41 -1.31 14.13
CA PHE A 42 -1.25 -2.12 13.26
C PHE A 42 -1.44 -3.54 13.83
N ALA A 43 -2.67 -3.87 14.19
CA ALA A 43 -3.10 -5.20 14.58
C ALA A 43 -3.54 -6.02 13.36
N ARG A 44 -4.16 -5.37 12.36
CA ARG A 44 -4.60 -5.97 11.10
C ARG A 44 -4.54 -4.96 9.97
N ILE A 45 -4.14 -5.40 8.79
CA ILE A 45 -4.11 -4.60 7.57
C ILE A 45 -4.83 -5.38 6.47
N GLU A 46 -5.68 -4.69 5.73
CA GLU A 46 -6.26 -5.13 4.47
C GLU A 46 -5.94 -4.07 3.43
N GLU A 47 -5.37 -4.48 2.30
CA GLU A 47 -4.99 -3.55 1.25
C GLU A 47 -5.38 -4.05 -0.13
N ILE A 48 -5.61 -3.09 -1.02
CA ILE A 48 -5.72 -3.32 -2.47
C ILE A 48 -4.65 -2.48 -3.14
N THR A 49 -3.78 -3.16 -3.88
CA THR A 49 -2.68 -2.53 -4.62
C THR A 49 -2.98 -2.58 -6.12
N LEU A 50 -3.03 -1.40 -6.76
CA LEU A 50 -3.22 -1.23 -8.18
C LEU A 50 -1.90 -0.78 -8.82
N MET A 51 -1.43 -1.50 -9.84
CA MET A 51 -0.31 -1.03 -10.65
C MET A 51 -0.81 0.02 -11.65
N LEU A 52 -0.29 1.24 -11.56
CA LEU A 52 -0.59 2.34 -12.47
C LEU A 52 0.39 2.36 -13.66
N GLU A 53 1.67 2.11 -13.39
CA GLU A 53 2.75 2.07 -14.39
C GLU A 53 3.72 0.93 -14.06
N GLY A 54 4.19 0.18 -15.07
CA GLY A 54 5.10 -0.95 -14.90
C GLY A 54 4.97 -1.97 -16.03
N ALA A 55 5.86 -2.98 -16.06
CA ALA A 55 5.69 -4.11 -16.97
C ALA A 55 4.64 -5.08 -16.44
N GLU A 56 4.06 -5.93 -17.30
CA GLU A 56 3.09 -6.94 -16.84
C GLU A 56 3.67 -7.87 -15.76
N SER A 57 4.96 -8.19 -15.84
CA SER A 57 5.66 -8.98 -14.82
C SER A 57 5.77 -8.31 -13.45
N ASP A 58 5.51 -6.99 -13.37
CA ASP A 58 5.57 -6.22 -12.13
C ASP A 58 4.21 -6.17 -11.40
N ARG A 59 3.16 -6.75 -11.98
CA ARG A 59 1.77 -6.64 -11.48
C ARG A 59 1.63 -7.00 -9.99
N ASP A 60 2.40 -7.98 -9.54
CA ASP A 60 2.33 -8.48 -8.16
C ASP A 60 3.50 -7.99 -7.27
N ILE A 61 4.28 -6.98 -7.71
CA ILE A 61 5.49 -6.53 -6.99
C ILE A 61 5.21 -6.00 -5.58
N GLY A 62 3.99 -5.50 -5.35
CA GLY A 62 3.52 -5.00 -4.05
C GLY A 62 2.61 -5.97 -3.30
N HIS A 63 2.39 -7.19 -3.81
CA HIS A 63 1.49 -8.16 -3.18
C HIS A 63 2.24 -8.99 -2.13
N MET A 64 1.78 -8.97 -0.87
CA MET A 64 2.28 -9.88 0.17
C MET A 64 1.68 -11.28 -0.03
N LYS A 65 2.49 -12.35 0.09
CA LYS A 65 2.02 -13.74 0.06
C LYS A 65 1.71 -14.26 1.45
#